data_AF-A0A8C0IGU3-F1
#
_entry.id   AF-A0A8C0IGU3-F1
#
_cell.length_a   1.000
_cell.length_b   1.000
_cell.length_c   1.000
_cell.angle_alpha   90.00
_cell.angle_beta   90.00
_cell.angle_gamma   90.00
#
_symmetry.space_group_name_H-M   'P 1'
#
loop_
_entity.id
_entity.type
_entity.pdbx_description
1 polymer ?
#
loop_
_entity_poly.entity_id
_entity_poly.type
_entity_poly.pdbx_seq_one_letter_code
_entity_poly.pdbx_strand_id
1 'polypeptide(L)'
;MVDHPDKYDYSRAQVPGPLTQEMEARKLEKKRAQKAQRKQREQQLPGAGGAEPSLCSQRALAAEQRLAVQLQDAGSTLANISRCWHCGESLLGRIPFHYLDFSFCSTACLQTHRRARAGHT
;
A
#
# COMPACT_ATOMS: atom_id res chain seq x y z
N MET A 1 -27.73 -54.28 -33.21
CA MET A 1 -26.65 -55.26 -32.98
C MET A 1 -25.34 -54.53 -33.26
N VAL A 2 -24.32 -54.73 -32.43
CA VAL A 2 -23.09 -53.93 -32.45
C VAL A 2 -22.31 -54.19 -33.74
N ASP A 3 -22.22 -53.17 -34.58
CA ASP A 3 -21.50 -53.18 -35.85
C ASP A 3 -20.00 -52.98 -35.54
N HIS A 4 -19.18 -54.01 -35.78
CA HIS A 4 -17.73 -54.07 -35.53
C HIS A 4 -17.24 -54.41 -34.09
N PRO A 5 -17.47 -55.64 -33.59
CA PRO A 5 -16.97 -56.10 -32.29
C PRO A 5 -15.44 -56.28 -32.21
N ASP A 6 -14.73 -56.38 -33.33
CA ASP A 6 -13.30 -56.70 -33.41
C ASP A 6 -12.38 -55.51 -33.74
N LYS A 7 -12.93 -54.29 -33.92
CA LYS A 7 -12.12 -53.13 -34.31
C LYS A 7 -11.15 -52.64 -33.22
N TYR A 8 -11.41 -52.97 -31.96
CA TYR A 8 -10.60 -52.50 -30.83
C TYR A 8 -10.32 -53.66 -29.88
N ASP A 9 -9.05 -54.05 -29.82
CA ASP A 9 -8.57 -55.15 -28.98
C ASP A 9 -8.19 -54.60 -27.59
N TYR A 10 -9.21 -54.41 -26.74
CA TYR A 10 -9.07 -53.85 -25.39
C TYR A 10 -8.11 -54.65 -24.48
N SER A 11 -7.83 -55.91 -24.83
CA SER A 11 -6.82 -56.79 -24.24
C SER A 11 -5.40 -56.26 -24.38
N ARG A 12 -5.06 -55.69 -25.54
CA ARG A 12 -3.73 -55.08 -25.80
C ARG A 12 -3.53 -53.76 -25.08
N ALA A 13 -4.61 -53.07 -24.73
CA ALA A 13 -4.57 -51.77 -24.08
C ALA A 13 -4.24 -51.85 -22.57
N GLN A 14 -4.06 -53.05 -21.99
CA GLN A 14 -3.85 -53.28 -20.56
C GLN A 14 -4.75 -52.37 -19.70
N VAL A 15 -6.03 -52.25 -20.10
CA VAL A 15 -6.98 -51.41 -19.37
C VAL A 15 -7.05 -51.99 -17.95
N PRO A 16 -6.61 -51.25 -16.92
CA PRO A 16 -6.66 -51.75 -15.57
C PRO A 16 -8.12 -52.11 -15.27
N GLY A 17 -8.34 -53.34 -14.80
CA GLY A 17 -9.68 -53.83 -14.50
C GLY A 17 -10.45 -52.85 -13.61
N PRO A 18 -11.80 -52.87 -13.66
CA PRO A 18 -12.62 -52.01 -12.83
C PRO A 18 -12.16 -52.08 -11.38
N LEU A 19 -12.00 -50.91 -10.76
CA LEU A 19 -11.48 -50.76 -9.41
C LEU A 19 -12.15 -51.79 -8.50
N THR A 20 -11.36 -52.70 -7.93
CA THR A 20 -11.87 -53.71 -6.99
C THR A 20 -12.52 -53.01 -5.80
N GLN A 21 -13.63 -53.55 -5.27
CA GLN A 21 -14.35 -52.95 -4.13
C GLN A 21 -13.44 -52.67 -2.93
N GLU A 22 -12.38 -53.46 -2.75
CA GLU A 22 -11.37 -53.28 -1.71
C GLU A 22 -10.58 -51.96 -1.87
N MET A 23 -10.28 -51.56 -3.11
CA MET A 23 -9.58 -50.30 -3.40
C MET A 23 -10.46 -49.07 -3.17
N GLU A 24 -11.78 -49.19 -3.39
CA GLU A 24 -12.74 -48.13 -3.07
C GLU A 24 -12.90 -47.96 -1.55
N ALA A 25 -12.97 -49.08 -0.81
CA ALA A 25 -13.00 -49.05 0.64
C ALA A 25 -11.74 -48.37 1.22
N ARG A 26 -10.55 -48.69 0.69
CA ARG A 26 -9.28 -48.08 1.12
C ARG A 26 -9.19 -46.58 0.79
N LYS A 27 -9.78 -46.13 -0.32
CA LYS A 27 -9.88 -44.70 -0.66
C LYS A 27 -10.86 -43.96 0.28
N LEU A 28 -11.98 -44.59 0.64
CA LEU A 28 -12.96 -44.02 1.54
C LEU A 28 -12.41 -43.86 2.96
N GLU A 29 -11.69 -44.87 3.46
CA GLU A 29 -10.98 -44.85 4.74
C GLU A 29 -9.95 -43.71 4.79
N LYS A 30 -9.10 -43.58 3.76
CA LYS A 30 -8.12 -42.48 3.66
C LYS A 30 -8.78 -41.10 3.60
N LYS A 31 -9.89 -40.95 2.86
CA LYS A 31 -10.65 -39.69 2.81
C LYS A 31 -11.28 -39.36 4.17
N ARG A 32 -11.79 -40.34 4.90
CA ARG A 32 -12.34 -40.15 6.25
C ARG A 32 -11.25 -39.72 7.24
N ALA A 33 -10.08 -40.37 7.22
CA ALA A 33 -8.94 -40.00 8.06
C ALA A 33 -8.41 -38.59 7.74
N GLN A 34 -8.28 -38.24 6.45
CA GLN A 34 -7.82 -36.91 6.04
C GLN A 34 -8.83 -35.81 6.40
N LYS A 35 -10.14 -36.09 6.29
CA LYS A 35 -11.19 -35.15 6.70
C LYS A 35 -11.20 -34.97 8.21
N ALA A 36 -10.99 -36.02 9.00
CA ALA A 36 -10.86 -35.93 10.45
C ALA A 36 -9.62 -35.11 10.87
N GLN A 37 -8.48 -35.33 10.22
CA GLN A 37 -7.25 -34.57 10.49
C GLN A 37 -7.40 -33.08 10.10
N ARG A 38 -8.03 -32.79 8.96
CA ARG A 38 -8.34 -31.42 8.55
C ARG A 38 -9.29 -30.74 9.52
N LYS A 39 -10.34 -31.44 9.97
CA LYS A 39 -11.28 -30.92 10.96
C LYS A 39 -10.61 -30.69 12.32
N GLN A 40 -9.66 -31.53 12.71
CA GLN A 40 -8.88 -31.34 13.94
C GLN A 40 -7.94 -30.13 13.83
N ARG A 41 -7.31 -29.93 12.67
CA ARG A 41 -6.48 -28.74 12.39
C ARG A 41 -7.29 -27.45 12.35
N GLU A 42 -8.49 -27.47 11.77
CA GLU A 42 -9.41 -26.32 11.78
C GLU A 42 -9.95 -26.00 13.18
N GLN A 43 -10.19 -27.01 14.03
CA GLN A 43 -10.60 -26.81 15.43
C GLN A 43 -9.44 -26.36 16.34
N GLN A 44 -8.20 -26.73 16.02
CA GLN A 44 -6.99 -26.27 16.71
C GLN A 44 -6.47 -24.91 16.22
N LEU A 45 -7.04 -24.35 15.16
CA LEU A 45 -6.91 -22.93 14.84
C LEU A 45 -8.18 -22.17 15.27
N PRO A 46 -8.45 -22.00 16.58
CA PRO A 46 -9.34 -20.94 16.99
C PRO A 46 -8.61 -19.61 16.69
N GLY A 47 -9.06 -18.91 15.65
CA GLY A 47 -8.77 -17.49 15.51
C GLY A 47 -7.45 -17.11 14.82
N ALA A 48 -7.32 -17.42 13.53
CA ALA A 48 -6.61 -16.52 12.60
C ALA A 48 -7.45 -15.25 12.28
N GLY A 49 -8.25 -14.79 13.24
CA GLY A 49 -8.98 -13.53 13.24
C GLY A 49 -8.82 -12.79 14.58
N GLY A 50 -7.84 -13.19 15.41
CA GLY A 50 -7.72 -12.74 16.81
C GLY A 50 -6.33 -12.28 17.25
N ALA A 51 -5.38 -12.09 16.34
CA ALA A 51 -4.12 -11.40 16.60
C ALA A 51 -3.97 -10.40 15.44
N GLU A 52 -4.14 -9.10 15.61
CA GLU A 52 -3.61 -8.25 16.67
C GLU A 52 -4.45 -6.95 16.70
N PRO A 53 -5.33 -6.70 17.69
CA PRO A 53 -5.88 -5.35 17.89
C PRO A 53 -4.73 -4.34 18.07
N SER A 54 -3.59 -4.78 18.60
CA SER A 54 -2.34 -4.03 18.72
C SER A 54 -1.74 -3.62 17.37
N LEU A 55 -1.50 -4.54 16.43
CA LEU A 55 -0.87 -4.23 15.14
C LEU A 55 -1.76 -3.36 14.24
N CYS A 56 -3.08 -3.62 14.18
CA CYS A 56 -3.99 -2.73 13.43
C CYS A 56 -4.13 -1.36 14.08
N SER A 57 -4.28 -1.30 15.41
CA SER A 57 -4.33 -0.04 16.15
C SER A 57 -3.01 0.73 16.04
N GLN A 58 -1.86 0.06 16.14
CA GLN A 58 -0.53 0.64 15.97
C GLN A 58 -0.31 1.15 14.54
N ARG A 59 -0.85 0.46 13.53
CA ARG A 59 -0.81 0.93 12.14
C ARG A 59 -1.71 2.14 11.90
N ALA A 60 -2.87 2.20 12.56
CA ALA A 60 -3.76 3.36 12.57
C ALA A 60 -3.08 4.56 13.26
N LEU A 61 -2.54 4.37 14.47
CA LEU A 61 -1.80 5.39 15.21
C LEU A 61 -0.57 5.89 14.44
N ALA A 62 0.14 5.01 13.71
CA ALA A 62 1.24 5.43 12.85
C ALA A 62 0.77 6.23 11.63
N ALA A 63 -0.42 5.95 11.09
CA ALA A 63 -1.01 6.74 10.01
C ALA A 63 -1.45 8.12 10.51
N GLU A 64 -2.06 8.21 11.70
CA GLU A 64 -2.45 9.48 12.34
C GLU A 64 -1.23 10.35 12.67
N GLN A 65 -0.15 9.76 13.20
CA GLN A 65 1.11 10.48 13.44
C GLN A 65 1.73 11.02 12.15
N ARG A 66 1.74 10.23 11.06
CA ARG A 66 2.21 10.71 9.74
C ARG A 66 1.34 11.86 9.21
N LEU A 67 0.03 11.81 9.39
CA LEU A 67 -0.87 12.90 8.99
C LEU A 67 -0.62 14.17 9.82
N ALA A 68 -0.43 14.04 11.14
CA ALA A 68 -0.17 15.16 12.04
C ALA A 68 1.15 15.88 11.73
N VAL A 69 2.22 15.14 11.38
CA VAL A 69 3.50 15.73 10.96
C VAL A 69 3.34 16.51 9.64
N GLN A 70 2.62 15.94 8.66
CA GLN A 70 2.37 16.65 7.40
C GLN A 70 1.52 17.91 7.57
N LEU A 71 0.56 17.92 8.50
CA LEU A 71 -0.23 19.12 8.81
C LEU A 71 0.60 20.21 9.50
N GLN A 72 1.55 19.84 10.37
CA GLN A 72 2.47 20.79 10.99
C GLN A 72 3.43 21.40 9.98
N ASP A 73 3.93 20.61 9.02
CA ASP A 73 4.82 21.09 7.96
C ASP A 73 4.08 21.96 6.92
N ALA A 74 2.84 21.58 6.56
CA ALA A 74 1.94 22.40 5.76
C ALA A 74 1.54 23.71 6.46
N GLY A 75 1.34 23.67 7.78
CA GLY A 75 1.09 24.85 8.60
C GLY A 75 2.31 25.77 8.72
N SER A 76 3.51 25.21 8.83
CA SER A 76 4.77 25.95 8.85
C SER A 76 5.09 26.60 7.50
N THR A 77 4.84 25.90 6.38
CA THR A 77 4.99 26.46 5.03
C THR A 77 3.95 27.55 4.71
N LEU A 78 2.75 27.47 5.29
CA LEU A 78 1.74 28.56 5.22
C LEU A 78 2.01 29.71 6.20
N ALA A 79 2.67 29.47 7.34
CA ALA A 79 2.98 30.49 8.33
C ALA A 79 4.24 31.30 7.99
N ASN A 80 5.21 30.68 7.31
CA ASN A 80 6.41 31.36 6.80
C ASN A 80 6.14 32.00 5.44
N ILE A 81 5.13 32.87 5.39
CA ILE A 81 4.93 33.78 4.26
C ILE A 81 6.07 34.78 4.28
N SER A 82 7.19 34.46 3.63
CA SER A 82 8.19 35.47 3.36
C SER A 82 7.51 36.59 2.57
N ARG A 83 7.68 37.83 3.02
CA ARG A 83 7.06 39.01 2.41
C ARG A 83 8.13 39.84 1.76
N CYS A 84 7.79 40.52 0.67
CA CYS A 84 8.67 41.49 0.07
C CYS A 84 8.97 42.60 1.09
N TRP A 85 10.24 42.89 1.32
CA TRP A 85 10.65 43.92 2.27
C TRP A 85 10.15 45.32 1.89
N HIS A 86 10.01 45.62 0.58
CA HIS A 86 9.59 46.93 0.11
C HIS A 86 8.07 47.13 0.07
N CYS A 87 7.32 46.19 -0.49
CA CYS A 87 5.87 46.33 -0.71
C CYS A 87 5.00 45.43 0.17
N GLY A 88 5.60 44.52 0.95
CA GLY A 88 4.86 43.60 1.82
C GLY A 88 4.13 42.46 1.11
N GLU A 89 4.23 42.36 -0.22
CA GLU A 89 3.57 41.31 -1.01
C GLU A 89 4.08 39.92 -0.60
N SER A 90 3.16 38.95 -0.52
CA SER A 90 3.47 37.56 -0.24
C SER A 90 4.37 36.97 -1.34
N LEU A 91 5.49 36.37 -0.94
CA LEU A 91 6.41 35.67 -1.83
C LEU A 91 6.03 34.20 -2.02
N LEU A 92 4.89 33.75 -1.46
CA LEU A 92 4.40 32.39 -1.66
C LEU A 92 4.22 32.11 -3.15
N GLY A 93 4.92 31.08 -3.65
CA GLY A 93 4.86 30.65 -5.04
C GLY A 93 5.59 31.56 -6.04
N ARG A 94 6.37 32.55 -5.59
CA ARG A 94 7.25 33.36 -6.45
C ARG A 94 8.72 33.10 -6.10
N ILE A 95 9.61 33.24 -7.07
CA ILE A 95 11.07 33.18 -6.83
C ILE A 95 11.52 34.55 -6.32
N PRO A 96 11.90 34.70 -5.03
CA PRO A 96 12.29 36.00 -4.49
C PRO A 96 13.67 36.43 -4.96
N PHE A 97 13.85 37.73 -5.18
CA PHE A 97 15.18 38.31 -5.36
C PHE A 97 15.80 38.63 -3.99
N HIS A 98 17.04 38.21 -3.78
CA HIS A 98 17.76 38.46 -2.54
C HIS A 98 18.82 39.55 -2.71
N TYR A 99 18.88 40.50 -1.79
CA TYR A 99 19.95 41.48 -1.72
C TYR A 99 20.25 41.82 -0.28
N LEU A 100 21.51 41.63 0.12
CA LEU A 100 21.93 41.61 1.53
C LEU A 100 21.11 40.56 2.28
N ASP A 101 20.33 40.94 3.30
CA ASP A 101 19.47 40.05 4.10
C ASP A 101 17.97 40.23 3.78
N PHE A 102 17.63 40.92 2.68
CA PHE A 102 16.25 41.26 2.32
C PHE A 102 15.78 40.54 1.05
N SER A 103 14.51 40.13 1.08
CA SER A 103 13.83 39.46 -0.03
C SER A 103 12.81 40.38 -0.73
N PHE A 104 12.76 40.32 -2.06
CA PHE A 104 11.93 41.18 -2.89
C PHE A 104 11.10 40.39 -3.92
N CYS A 105 9.89 40.86 -4.20
CA CYS A 105 9.01 40.20 -5.19
C CYS A 105 9.39 40.51 -6.64
N SER A 106 10.15 41.58 -6.89
CA SER A 106 10.56 42.02 -8.23
C SER A 106 11.82 42.88 -8.21
N THR A 107 12.45 43.04 -9.38
CA THR A 107 13.60 43.94 -9.58
C THR A 107 13.24 45.41 -9.33
N ALA A 108 12.00 45.83 -9.56
CA ALA A 108 11.53 47.18 -9.24
C ALA A 108 11.60 47.46 -7.73
N CYS A 109 11.10 46.54 -6.91
CA CYS A 109 11.17 46.65 -5.44
C CYS A 109 12.61 46.70 -4.93
N LEU A 110 13.48 45.89 -5.52
CA LEU A 110 14.91 45.89 -5.22
C LEU A 110 15.58 47.24 -5.60
N GLN A 111 15.29 47.76 -6.78
CA GLN A 111 15.86 49.03 -7.25
C GLN A 111 15.41 50.21 -6.38
N THR A 112 14.14 50.27 -5.99
CA THR A 112 13.64 51.30 -5.08
C THR A 112 14.33 51.24 -3.72
N HIS A 113 14.50 50.04 -3.16
CA HIS A 113 15.25 49.86 -1.92
C HIS A 113 16.71 50.36 -2.03
N ARG A 114 17.40 50.02 -3.13
CA ARG A 114 18.78 50.48 -3.38
C ARG A 114 18.87 52.01 -3.49
N ARG A 115 17.93 52.64 -4.19
CA ARG A 115 17.87 54.11 -4.33
C ARG A 115 17.59 54.80 -2.99
N ALA A 116 16.66 54.26 -2.21
CA ALA A 116 16.32 54.80 -0.89
C ALA A 116 17.50 54.73 0.08
N ARG A 117 18.28 53.63 0.05
CA ARG A 117 19.49 53.49 0.86
C ARG A 117 20.64 54.38 0.39
N ALA A 118 20.80 54.56 -0.91
CA ALA A 118 21.85 55.42 -1.47
C ALA A 118 21.64 56.93 -1.16
N GLY A 119 20.43 57.34 -0.80
CA GLY A 119 20.14 58.71 -0.35
C GLY A 119 20.25 58.94 1.16
N HIS A 120 20.58 57.90 1.94
CA HIS A 120 20.64 57.93 3.41
C HIS A 120 22.09 57.90 3.95
N THR A 121 23.07 58.06 3.06
CA THR A 121 24.50 58.29 3.34
C THR A 121 24.86 59.69 2.87
#